data_AF-A0A7J5XJ06-F1
#
_entry.id   AF-A0A7J5XJ06-F1
#
_cell.length_a   1.000
_cell.length_b   1.000
_cell.length_c   1.000
_cell.angle_alpha   90.00
_cell.angle_beta   90.00
_cell.angle_gamma   90.00
#
_symmetry.space_group_name_H-M   'P 1'
#
loop_
_entity.id
_entity.type
_entity.pdbx_description
1 polymer ?
#
loop_
_entity_poly.entity_id
_entity_poly.type
_entity_poly.pdbx_seq_one_letter_code
_entity_poly.pdbx_strand_id
1 'polypeptide(L)'
;MAWNSDLLYDELHVGTVDSSPRKGLGNHAYCRNPEKDKMPWCYTLNDGAISWEYCDVPACVMSVSFSRRIIPFNVPKPSNPGKKHVCGKRHKKRLSIAGVRIMGGNSALPGTHPWMAAIYIGESDFCAGTLVSSCWIVSAAHCFFRNPLKSQLRVVLGQQRFNVTGPNTRTFGVQEYIFPKQFSVFNPTLHDIVLIKLAKQDGRCVRRTPFIRPICLPDKSMAFPDNSCCTISGWGHMHE
;
A
#
# COMPACT_ATOMS: atom_id res chain seq x y z
N MET A 1 -23.55 9.23 7.54
CA MET A 1 -23.29 9.36 8.99
C MET A 1 -22.75 10.75 9.29
N ALA A 2 -22.81 11.21 10.55
CA ALA A 2 -22.21 12.47 10.96
C ALA A 2 -20.67 12.41 10.91
N TRP A 3 -20.01 13.54 10.62
CA TRP A 3 -18.54 13.60 10.47
C TRP A 3 -17.77 13.40 11.78
N ASN A 4 -18.42 13.64 12.91
CA ASN A 4 -17.91 13.42 14.26
C ASN A 4 -18.60 12.24 14.97
N SER A 5 -19.20 11.30 14.23
CA SER A 5 -19.81 10.10 14.81
C SER A 5 -18.74 9.22 15.47
N ASP A 6 -19.00 8.72 16.68
CA ASP A 6 -18.01 7.97 17.49
C ASP A 6 -17.44 6.76 16.75
N LEU A 7 -18.27 6.08 15.94
CA LEU A 7 -17.85 4.98 15.05
C LEU A 7 -16.66 5.35 14.12
N LEU A 8 -16.56 6.61 13.71
CA LEU A 8 -15.44 7.10 12.88
C LEU A 8 -14.14 7.25 13.67
N TYR A 9 -14.18 7.47 14.99
CA TYR A 9 -12.99 7.50 15.83
C TYR A 9 -12.39 6.10 16.05
N ASP A 10 -13.21 5.05 16.02
CA ASP A 10 -12.76 3.66 16.20
C ASP A 10 -12.16 3.05 14.92
N GLU A 11 -12.66 3.40 13.71
CA GLU A 11 -12.12 2.87 12.44
C GLU A 11 -11.14 3.83 11.70
N LEU A 12 -11.14 5.13 12.00
CA LEU A 12 -10.28 6.14 11.36
C LEU A 12 -9.50 7.00 12.37
N HIS A 13 -8.39 7.59 11.94
CA HIS A 13 -7.42 8.19 12.85
C HIS A 13 -7.84 9.59 13.33
N VAL A 14 -7.76 9.77 14.65
CA VAL A 14 -8.20 10.95 15.45
C VAL A 14 -7.98 12.30 14.77
N GLY A 15 -6.80 12.57 14.20
CA GLY A 15 -6.47 13.89 13.61
C GLY A 15 -7.34 14.32 12.42
N THR A 16 -8.00 13.38 11.72
CA THR A 16 -9.00 13.72 10.69
C THR A 16 -10.29 14.25 11.30
N VAL A 17 -10.65 13.77 12.49
CA VAL A 17 -11.87 14.21 13.19
C VAL A 17 -11.60 15.47 14.03
N ASP A 18 -10.44 15.57 14.67
CA ASP A 18 -10.05 16.71 15.52
C ASP A 18 -9.94 18.05 14.74
N SER A 19 -9.64 17.96 13.43
CA SER A 19 -9.63 19.12 12.52
C SER A 19 -10.99 19.44 11.88
N SER A 20 -12.02 18.61 12.10
CA SER A 20 -13.34 18.73 11.47
C SER A 20 -14.08 20.04 11.74
N PRO A 21 -14.18 20.56 12.99
CA PRO A 21 -14.96 21.77 13.28
C PRO A 21 -14.49 23.00 12.49
N ARG A 22 -13.17 23.12 12.27
CA ARG A 22 -12.57 24.25 11.52
C ARG A 22 -12.78 24.15 10.00
N LYS A 23 -13.25 23.00 9.49
CA LYS A 23 -13.55 22.76 8.06
C LYS A 23 -15.06 22.75 7.74
N GLY A 24 -15.93 23.11 8.69
CA GLY A 24 -17.39 23.02 8.50
C GLY A 24 -17.90 21.59 8.43
N LEU A 25 -17.22 20.67 9.12
CA LEU A 25 -17.62 19.29 9.33
C LEU A 25 -18.01 19.12 10.81
N GLY A 26 -19.10 18.42 11.09
CA GLY A 26 -19.60 18.25 12.47
C GLY A 26 -20.78 17.29 12.53
N ASN A 27 -21.71 17.55 13.47
CA ASN A 27 -22.88 16.72 13.75
C ASN A 27 -23.97 16.85 12.67
N HIS A 28 -23.63 16.45 11.45
CA HIS A 28 -24.51 16.39 10.29
C HIS A 28 -23.98 15.39 9.27
N ALA A 29 -24.86 14.72 8.53
CA ALA A 29 -24.45 13.82 7.44
C ALA A 29 -24.17 14.52 6.09
N TYR A 30 -24.23 15.86 6.05
CA TYR A 30 -24.12 16.62 4.80
C TYR A 30 -22.78 16.43 4.10
N CYS A 31 -22.85 16.41 2.78
CA CYS A 31 -21.70 16.20 1.90
C CYS A 31 -20.76 17.40 1.92
N ARG A 32 -19.45 17.12 1.92
CA ARG A 32 -18.39 18.12 2.08
C ARG A 32 -17.17 17.74 1.23
N ASN A 33 -16.28 18.71 1.00
CA ASN A 33 -15.05 18.48 0.24
C ASN A 33 -13.80 19.04 0.97
N PRO A 34 -13.48 18.54 2.18
CA PRO A 34 -12.48 19.16 3.06
C PRO A 34 -11.03 19.04 2.57
N GLU A 35 -10.75 18.12 1.64
CA GLU A 35 -9.40 17.85 1.10
C GLU A 35 -9.24 18.23 -0.38
N LYS A 36 -10.20 18.99 -0.96
CA LYS A 36 -10.24 19.35 -2.39
C LYS A 36 -10.19 18.14 -3.34
N ASP A 37 -10.93 17.08 -3.00
CA ASP A 37 -11.24 15.95 -3.88
C ASP A 37 -12.15 16.41 -5.04
N LYS A 38 -12.46 15.54 -5.99
CA LYS A 38 -13.19 15.88 -7.23
C LYS A 38 -14.62 16.37 -6.99
N MET A 39 -15.32 15.80 -6.00
CA MET A 39 -16.73 16.10 -5.69
C MET A 39 -16.95 16.01 -4.17
N PRO A 40 -17.98 16.68 -3.61
CA PRO A 40 -18.37 16.48 -2.23
C PRO A 40 -18.75 15.01 -1.96
N TRP A 41 -18.36 14.50 -0.79
CA TRP A 41 -18.63 13.14 -0.34
C TRP A 41 -19.10 13.14 1.11
N CYS A 42 -19.54 11.99 1.61
CA CYS A 42 -19.82 11.77 3.04
C CYS A 42 -19.57 10.30 3.44
N TYR A 43 -19.49 10.03 4.75
CA TYR A 43 -19.37 8.66 5.26
C TYR A 43 -20.71 7.93 5.23
N THR A 44 -20.72 6.72 4.68
CA THR A 44 -21.87 5.78 4.65
C THR A 44 -21.58 4.57 5.54
N LEU A 45 -22.60 3.77 5.85
CA LEU A 45 -22.45 2.54 6.65
C LEU A 45 -23.19 1.42 5.93
N ASN A 46 -22.42 0.55 5.29
CA ASN A 46 -22.92 -0.47 4.36
C ASN A 46 -22.48 -1.84 4.90
N ASP A 47 -23.41 -2.80 4.94
CA ASP A 47 -23.18 -4.15 5.49
C ASP A 47 -22.56 -4.17 6.91
N GLY A 48 -22.85 -3.14 7.71
CA GLY A 48 -22.33 -2.99 9.09
C GLY A 48 -20.92 -2.41 9.20
N ALA A 49 -20.25 -2.09 8.08
CA ALA A 49 -18.91 -1.49 8.05
C ALA A 49 -18.94 -0.03 7.57
N ILE A 50 -17.96 0.77 8.00
CA ILE A 50 -17.87 2.16 7.56
C ILE A 50 -17.33 2.24 6.13
N SER A 51 -18.02 3.04 5.31
CA SER A 51 -17.65 3.36 3.94
C SER A 51 -17.74 4.87 3.74
N TRP A 52 -17.44 5.34 2.53
CA TRP A 52 -17.73 6.70 2.10
C TRP A 52 -18.13 6.69 0.62
N GLU A 53 -19.00 7.61 0.26
CA GLU A 53 -19.56 7.72 -1.09
C GLU A 53 -19.54 9.19 -1.52
N TYR A 54 -19.27 9.41 -2.82
CA TYR A 54 -19.49 10.73 -3.40
C TYR A 54 -20.99 11.00 -3.44
N CYS A 55 -21.36 12.23 -3.07
CA CYS A 55 -22.72 12.70 -3.23
C CYS A 55 -22.90 13.29 -4.63
N ASP A 56 -24.06 13.08 -5.22
CA ASP A 56 -24.50 13.78 -6.42
C ASP A 56 -24.92 15.21 -6.06
N VAL A 57 -23.94 16.04 -5.69
CA VAL A 57 -24.13 17.48 -5.50
C VAL A 57 -24.01 18.12 -6.89
N PRO A 58 -25.11 18.65 -7.46
CA PRO A 58 -25.07 19.20 -8.80
C PRO A 58 -24.10 20.39 -8.85
N ALA A 59 -23.22 20.38 -9.84
CA ALA A 59 -22.44 21.56 -10.19
C ALA A 59 -23.40 22.68 -10.62
N CYS A 60 -23.07 23.93 -10.30
CA CYS A 60 -23.86 25.10 -10.70
C CYS A 60 -23.96 25.16 -12.23
N VAL A 61 -25.11 24.79 -12.77
CA VAL A 61 -25.34 24.73 -14.22
C VAL A 61 -25.59 26.12 -14.80
N MET A 62 -24.73 26.51 -15.75
CA MET A 62 -25.25 27.05 -17.00
C MET A 62 -25.57 25.85 -17.91
N SER A 63 -26.67 25.92 -18.67
CA SER A 63 -27.22 24.82 -19.50
C SER A 63 -26.19 24.30 -20.53
N VAL A 64 -26.20 23.04 -21.00
CA VAL A 64 -27.31 22.26 -21.63
C VAL A 64 -27.33 20.78 -21.15
N SER A 65 -28.21 19.91 -21.70
CA SER A 65 -28.87 18.74 -21.04
C SER A 65 -28.45 17.30 -21.48
N PHE A 66 -29.21 16.26 -21.05
CA PHE A 66 -28.74 14.91 -20.59
C PHE A 66 -29.35 13.65 -21.26
N SER A 67 -28.71 12.46 -21.07
CA SER A 67 -29.25 11.05 -21.08
C SER A 67 -28.15 10.00 -20.73
N ARG A 68 -28.25 8.64 -20.75
CA ARG A 68 -29.11 7.50 -20.20
C ARG A 68 -28.34 6.16 -20.53
N ARG A 69 -28.65 4.89 -20.15
CA ARG A 69 -29.01 4.10 -18.92
C ARG A 69 -29.17 2.59 -19.37
N ILE A 70 -28.71 1.46 -18.76
CA ILE A 70 -27.67 1.13 -17.74
C ILE A 70 -26.68 0.04 -18.30
N ILE A 71 -26.62 -1.32 -18.10
CA ILE A 71 -27.20 -2.40 -17.23
C ILE A 71 -26.14 -3.58 -17.17
N PRO A 72 -25.99 -4.41 -16.08
CA PRO A 72 -25.03 -5.55 -15.99
C PRO A 72 -25.64 -6.98 -15.81
N PHE A 73 -24.80 -8.04 -15.88
CA PHE A 73 -25.15 -9.46 -15.66
C PHE A 73 -24.35 -10.13 -14.50
N ASN A 74 -24.90 -11.21 -13.91
CA ASN A 74 -24.31 -12.01 -12.82
C ASN A 74 -24.02 -13.47 -13.28
N VAL A 75 -22.99 -14.12 -12.70
CA VAL A 75 -22.68 -15.56 -12.92
C VAL A 75 -22.25 -16.23 -11.59
N PRO A 76 -22.69 -17.47 -11.26
CA PRO A 76 -22.34 -18.15 -10.00
C PRO A 76 -20.87 -18.61 -9.87
N LYS A 77 -20.51 -19.07 -8.66
CA LYS A 77 -19.13 -19.35 -8.21
C LYS A 77 -18.95 -20.83 -7.79
N PRO A 78 -17.97 -21.57 -8.35
CA PRO A 78 -17.63 -22.92 -7.90
C PRO A 78 -16.91 -23.02 -6.54
N SER A 79 -16.80 -24.26 -6.07
CA SER A 79 -16.41 -24.74 -4.73
C SER A 79 -14.96 -24.47 -4.27
N ASN A 80 -14.71 -24.75 -2.98
CA ASN A 80 -13.45 -24.51 -2.27
C ASN A 80 -12.23 -25.24 -2.86
N PRO A 81 -11.12 -24.52 -3.15
CA PRO A 81 -9.78 -25.10 -3.11
C PRO A 81 -9.18 -24.98 -1.69
N GLY A 82 -8.29 -25.91 -1.32
CA GLY A 82 -7.55 -25.86 -0.05
C GLY A 82 -6.78 -24.54 0.16
N LYS A 83 -6.56 -24.15 1.43
CA LYS A 83 -6.11 -22.82 1.92
C LYS A 83 -4.97 -22.16 1.11
N LYS A 84 -5.27 -21.56 -0.05
CA LYS A 84 -4.29 -20.87 -0.91
C LYS A 84 -3.68 -19.68 -0.17
N HIS A 85 -2.36 -19.54 -0.22
CA HIS A 85 -1.64 -18.44 0.42
C HIS A 85 -2.02 -17.11 -0.23
N VAL A 86 -2.80 -16.28 0.46
CA VAL A 86 -3.27 -15.00 -0.09
C VAL A 86 -2.09 -14.02 -0.24
N CYS A 87 -1.80 -13.68 -1.49
CA CYS A 87 -0.75 -12.76 -1.94
C CYS A 87 -1.29 -11.82 -3.03
N GLY A 88 -0.59 -10.72 -3.34
CA GLY A 88 -0.90 -9.81 -4.46
C GLY A 88 -2.20 -9.00 -4.33
N LYS A 89 -3.01 -9.22 -3.29
CA LYS A 89 -4.30 -8.54 -3.07
C LYS A 89 -4.14 -7.21 -2.32
N ARG A 90 -3.77 -6.15 -3.04
CA ARG A 90 -3.97 -4.75 -2.58
C ARG A 90 -5.45 -4.39 -2.51
N HIS A 91 -5.82 -3.40 -1.70
CA HIS A 91 -7.17 -2.81 -1.76
C HIS A 91 -7.35 -2.05 -3.09
N LYS A 92 -8.47 -2.26 -3.77
CA LYS A 92 -8.80 -1.59 -5.04
C LYS A 92 -9.52 -0.27 -4.76
N LYS A 93 -8.80 0.85 -4.60
CA LYS A 93 -9.43 2.18 -4.81
C LYS A 93 -9.67 2.35 -6.32
N ARG A 94 -10.91 2.68 -6.72
CA ARG A 94 -11.27 2.90 -8.12
C ARG A 94 -10.82 4.30 -8.56
N LEU A 95 -9.55 4.42 -8.94
CA LEU A 95 -9.03 5.61 -9.61
C LEU A 95 -9.82 5.81 -10.92
N SER A 96 -10.45 6.98 -11.08
CA SER A 96 -11.13 7.36 -12.32
C SER A 96 -10.22 8.20 -13.19
N ILE A 97 -10.26 7.93 -14.51
CA ILE A 97 -9.54 8.59 -15.61
C ILE A 97 -8.16 7.95 -15.91
N ALA A 98 -8.04 7.45 -17.14
CA ALA A 98 -6.76 7.17 -17.78
C ALA A 98 -6.23 8.48 -18.37
N GLY A 99 -4.99 8.86 -18.04
CA GLY A 99 -4.45 10.15 -18.48
C GLY A 99 -2.99 10.37 -18.12
N VAL A 100 -2.14 10.20 -19.14
CA VAL A 100 -0.81 10.83 -19.30
C VAL A 100 0.33 10.40 -18.34
N ARG A 101 1.53 10.35 -18.93
CA ARG A 101 2.84 10.08 -18.34
C ARG A 101 3.38 11.35 -17.66
N ILE A 102 3.47 11.36 -16.33
CA ILE A 102 4.07 12.45 -15.55
C ILE A 102 5.41 11.99 -14.96
N MET A 103 6.50 12.71 -15.27
CA MET A 103 7.81 12.48 -14.63
C MET A 103 7.79 13.06 -13.20
N GLY A 104 8.45 12.38 -12.25
CA GLY A 104 8.33 12.64 -10.81
C GLY A 104 7.30 11.76 -10.10
N GLY A 105 6.38 11.11 -10.84
CA GLY A 105 5.43 10.14 -10.28
C GLY A 105 4.29 10.79 -9.47
N ASN A 106 3.67 10.00 -8.58
CA ASN A 106 2.58 10.43 -7.69
C ASN A 106 2.72 9.79 -6.31
N SER A 107 2.45 10.55 -5.24
CA SER A 107 2.47 10.06 -3.86
C SER A 107 1.48 8.91 -3.64
N ALA A 108 2.00 7.73 -3.28
CA ALA A 108 1.17 6.55 -3.04
C ALA A 108 0.26 6.71 -1.81
N LEU A 109 -1.03 6.40 -1.97
CA LEU A 109 -1.98 6.35 -0.86
C LEU A 109 -1.67 5.17 0.09
N PRO A 110 -1.99 5.26 1.40
CA PRO A 110 -1.72 4.20 2.36
C PRO A 110 -2.26 2.82 1.90
N GLY A 111 -1.43 1.79 1.95
CA GLY A 111 -1.85 0.40 1.65
C GLY A 111 -2.13 0.08 0.17
N THR A 112 -1.82 0.99 -0.76
CA THR A 112 -1.91 0.70 -2.21
C THR A 112 -0.79 -0.22 -2.71
N HIS A 113 0.36 -0.22 -2.03
CA HIS A 113 1.50 -1.11 -2.28
C HIS A 113 1.89 -1.83 -0.96
N PRO A 114 1.01 -2.71 -0.43
CA PRO A 114 1.12 -3.25 0.94
C PRO A 114 2.24 -4.28 1.15
N TRP A 115 3.00 -4.58 0.10
CA TRP A 115 4.19 -5.42 0.13
C TRP A 115 5.50 -4.63 0.30
N MET A 116 5.44 -3.29 0.27
CA MET A 116 6.63 -2.45 0.42
C MET A 116 7.26 -2.62 1.82
N ALA A 117 8.57 -2.82 1.82
CA ALA A 117 9.41 -2.83 3.01
C ALA A 117 10.44 -1.69 2.91
N ALA A 118 10.54 -0.90 3.96
CA ALA A 118 11.59 0.07 4.19
C ALA A 118 12.72 -0.61 4.97
N ILE A 119 13.92 -0.69 4.42
CA ILE A 119 15.07 -1.38 5.04
C ILE A 119 16.10 -0.32 5.42
N TYR A 120 16.37 -0.23 6.72
CA TYR A 120 17.39 0.64 7.29
C TYR A 120 18.59 -0.20 7.72
N ILE A 121 19.80 0.26 7.37
CA ILE A 121 21.06 -0.44 7.50
C ILE A 121 22.03 0.47 8.25
N GLY A 122 22.16 0.26 9.57
CA GLY A 122 22.85 1.21 10.43
C GLY A 122 22.08 2.53 10.54
N GLU A 123 22.81 3.64 10.44
CA GLU A 123 22.26 5.00 10.62
C GLU A 123 21.98 5.73 9.31
N SER A 124 22.85 5.55 8.30
CA SER A 124 22.80 6.24 7.00
C SER A 124 22.12 5.46 5.89
N ASP A 125 22.39 4.15 5.79
CA ASP A 125 22.15 3.40 4.56
C ASP A 125 20.70 2.89 4.50
N PHE A 126 20.07 3.05 3.34
CA PHE A 126 18.65 2.74 3.13
C PHE A 126 18.41 1.99 1.83
N CYS A 127 17.57 0.95 1.88
CA CYS A 127 17.08 0.24 0.71
C CYS A 127 15.58 -0.05 0.79
N ALA A 128 14.99 -0.34 -0.37
CA ALA A 128 13.64 -0.89 -0.45
C ALA A 128 13.68 -2.44 -0.54
N GLY A 129 12.61 -3.08 -0.06
CA GLY A 129 12.36 -4.50 -0.23
C GLY A 129 10.90 -4.81 -0.49
N THR A 130 10.63 -6.04 -0.87
CA THR A 130 9.28 -6.56 -1.17
C THR A 130 8.97 -7.78 -0.30
N LEU A 131 7.91 -7.70 0.49
CA LEU A 131 7.36 -8.81 1.27
C LEU A 131 6.77 -9.87 0.34
N VAL A 132 7.32 -11.08 0.36
CA VAL A 132 6.88 -12.21 -0.50
C VAL A 132 6.18 -13.32 0.30
N SER A 133 6.42 -13.39 1.62
CA SER A 133 5.60 -14.18 2.55
C SER A 133 5.61 -13.54 3.94
N SER A 134 4.93 -14.13 4.92
CA SER A 134 4.87 -13.56 6.28
C SER A 134 6.23 -13.45 6.99
N CYS A 135 7.23 -14.27 6.62
CA CYS A 135 8.55 -14.27 7.27
C CYS A 135 9.69 -13.79 6.33
N TRP A 136 9.40 -13.54 5.04
CA TRP A 136 10.43 -13.38 4.01
C TRP A 136 10.20 -12.17 3.12
N ILE A 137 11.29 -11.45 2.87
CA ILE A 137 11.40 -10.29 1.99
C ILE A 137 12.46 -10.56 0.92
N VAL A 138 12.24 -10.05 -0.28
CA VAL A 138 13.24 -9.94 -1.35
C VAL A 138 13.75 -8.49 -1.40
N SER A 139 15.07 -8.31 -1.54
CA SER A 139 15.72 -7.02 -1.80
C SER A 139 16.89 -7.24 -2.77
N ALA A 140 17.62 -6.17 -3.12
CA ALA A 140 18.85 -6.27 -3.90
C ALA A 140 20.03 -6.73 -3.02
N ALA A 141 20.99 -7.44 -3.59
CA ALA A 141 22.17 -7.92 -2.89
C ALA A 141 23.21 -6.82 -2.66
N HIS A 142 23.31 -5.84 -3.56
CA HIS A 142 24.20 -4.67 -3.40
C HIS A 142 23.88 -3.85 -2.14
N CYS A 143 22.67 -3.93 -1.58
CA CYS A 143 22.33 -3.30 -0.30
C CYS A 143 23.10 -3.92 0.90
N PHE A 144 23.62 -5.14 0.76
CA PHE A 144 24.19 -5.94 1.86
C PHE A 144 25.65 -6.35 1.63
N PHE A 145 26.29 -5.93 0.52
CA PHE A 145 27.67 -6.33 0.16
C PHE A 145 28.73 -5.96 1.22
N ARG A 146 28.47 -4.92 2.03
CA ARG A 146 29.30 -4.51 3.18
C ARG A 146 29.20 -5.48 4.38
N ASN A 147 28.40 -6.53 4.29
CA ASN A 147 28.09 -7.50 5.35
C ASN A 147 27.65 -6.85 6.68
N PRO A 148 26.60 -6.00 6.66
CA PRO A 148 26.12 -5.29 7.86
C PRO A 148 25.69 -6.26 8.97
N LEU A 149 25.92 -5.88 10.23
CA LEU A 149 25.54 -6.71 11.37
C LEU A 149 24.02 -6.84 11.46
N LYS A 150 23.52 -8.02 11.80
CA LYS A 150 22.07 -8.30 11.90
C LYS A 150 21.34 -7.39 12.90
N SER A 151 22.05 -6.90 13.91
CA SER A 151 21.58 -5.91 14.90
C SER A 151 21.43 -4.49 14.33
N GLN A 152 22.16 -4.15 13.26
CA GLN A 152 22.05 -2.86 12.54
C GLN A 152 20.92 -2.86 11.50
N LEU A 153 20.28 -4.01 11.26
CA LEU A 153 19.25 -4.17 10.23
C LEU A 153 17.84 -4.03 10.81
N ARG A 154 17.15 -2.96 10.39
CA ARG A 154 15.77 -2.65 10.80
C ARG A 154 14.85 -2.58 9.58
N VAL A 155 13.88 -3.48 9.52
CA VAL A 155 12.85 -3.49 8.47
C VAL A 155 11.56 -2.90 9.00
N VAL A 156 10.91 -2.02 8.25
CA VAL A 156 9.58 -1.48 8.56
C VAL A 156 8.61 -1.81 7.43
N LEU A 157 7.44 -2.36 7.79
CA LEU A 157 6.35 -2.71 6.89
C LEU A 157 5.16 -1.78 7.11
N GLY A 158 4.40 -1.48 6.06
CA GLY A 158 3.23 -0.60 6.12
C GLY A 158 3.55 0.89 6.25
N GLN A 159 4.83 1.26 6.16
CA GLN A 159 5.30 2.64 6.16
C GLN A 159 4.91 3.36 4.86
N GLN A 160 4.46 4.62 4.97
CA GLN A 160 4.10 5.46 3.82
C GLN A 160 5.14 6.55 3.55
N ARG A 161 5.43 7.40 4.54
CA ARG A 161 6.41 8.49 4.41
C ARG A 161 7.82 8.00 4.74
N PHE A 162 8.83 8.53 4.05
CA PHE A 162 10.23 8.22 4.36
C PHE A 162 10.58 8.62 5.80
N ASN A 163 11.31 7.75 6.50
CA ASN A 163 11.76 7.86 7.90
C ASN A 163 10.70 8.22 8.96
N VAL A 164 9.41 8.10 8.65
CA VAL A 164 8.31 8.33 9.60
C VAL A 164 7.54 7.03 9.83
N THR A 165 7.66 6.49 11.04
CA THR A 165 6.83 5.38 11.52
C THR A 165 5.44 5.88 11.94
N GLY A 166 4.52 4.96 12.20
CA GLY A 166 3.15 5.30 12.59
C GLY A 166 2.32 4.09 12.98
N PRO A 167 1.04 4.28 13.37
CA PRO A 167 0.17 3.24 13.91
C PRO A 167 -0.02 2.03 12.98
N ASN A 168 -0.09 2.28 11.66
CA ASN A 168 -0.20 1.25 10.61
C ASN A 168 1.13 0.52 10.32
N THR A 169 2.25 1.00 10.86
CA THR A 169 3.58 0.45 10.59
C THR A 169 3.96 -0.64 11.58
N ARG A 170 4.77 -1.62 11.16
CA ARG A 170 5.36 -2.62 12.06
C ARG A 170 6.84 -2.82 11.73
N THR A 171 7.67 -2.67 12.76
CA THR A 171 9.13 -2.78 12.70
C THR A 171 9.57 -4.19 13.09
N PHE A 172 10.52 -4.76 12.37
CA PHE A 172 11.10 -6.09 12.59
C PHE A 172 12.63 -6.03 12.46
N GLY A 173 13.33 -6.80 13.29
CA GLY A 173 14.75 -7.09 13.07
C GLY A 173 14.96 -8.17 11.99
N VAL A 174 16.22 -8.44 11.64
CA VAL A 174 16.58 -9.49 10.67
C VAL A 174 17.21 -10.69 11.37
N GLN A 175 16.64 -11.88 11.18
CA GLN A 175 17.23 -13.14 11.65
C GLN A 175 18.41 -13.54 10.75
N GLU A 176 18.28 -13.31 9.44
CA GLU A 176 19.17 -13.85 8.42
C GLU A 176 18.98 -13.08 7.09
N TYR A 177 20.06 -12.89 6.33
CA TYR A 177 20.00 -12.48 4.93
C TYR A 177 20.84 -13.47 4.12
N ILE A 178 20.33 -13.89 2.96
CA ILE A 178 20.84 -15.03 2.20
C ILE A 178 21.03 -14.60 0.74
N PHE A 179 22.27 -14.60 0.27
CA PHE A 179 22.63 -14.38 -1.12
C PHE A 179 22.52 -15.68 -1.94
N PRO A 180 22.20 -15.63 -3.24
CA PRO A 180 22.36 -16.78 -4.13
C PRO A 180 23.85 -17.09 -4.31
N LYS A 181 24.19 -18.36 -4.54
CA LYS A 181 25.59 -18.82 -4.71
C LYS A 181 26.30 -18.18 -5.93
N GLN A 182 25.53 -17.59 -6.83
CA GLN A 182 25.98 -16.98 -8.08
C GLN A 182 26.11 -15.45 -8.02
N PHE A 183 25.79 -14.82 -6.87
CA PHE A 183 26.09 -13.40 -6.65
C PHE A 183 27.60 -13.20 -6.48
N SER A 184 28.14 -12.15 -7.09
CA SER A 184 29.56 -11.78 -6.97
C SER A 184 29.69 -10.29 -6.74
N VAL A 185 30.45 -9.91 -5.70
CA VAL A 185 30.73 -8.49 -5.39
C VAL A 185 31.54 -7.82 -6.52
N PHE A 186 32.26 -8.60 -7.33
CA PHE A 186 33.01 -8.12 -8.51
C PHE A 186 32.13 -7.91 -9.75
N ASN A 187 30.90 -8.41 -9.77
CA ASN A 187 29.91 -8.15 -10.81
C ASN A 187 28.51 -8.02 -10.17
N PRO A 188 28.28 -6.95 -9.38
CA PRO A 188 27.20 -6.88 -8.40
C PRO A 188 25.81 -6.73 -9.02
N THR A 189 25.70 -6.53 -10.34
CA THR A 189 24.44 -6.53 -11.09
C THR A 189 23.96 -7.93 -11.46
N LEU A 190 24.86 -8.92 -11.50
CA LEU A 190 24.53 -10.30 -11.85
C LEU A 190 24.09 -11.08 -10.59
N HIS A 191 22.85 -11.58 -10.62
CA HIS A 191 22.19 -12.18 -9.46
C HIS A 191 22.06 -11.21 -8.26
N ASP A 192 21.79 -9.93 -8.53
CA ASP A 192 21.59 -8.87 -7.53
C ASP A 192 20.26 -9.03 -6.74
N ILE A 193 20.18 -10.11 -5.95
CA ILE A 193 19.00 -10.46 -5.17
C ILE A 193 19.41 -11.07 -3.83
N VAL A 194 18.70 -10.71 -2.76
CA VAL A 194 18.90 -11.26 -1.43
C VAL A 194 17.56 -11.63 -0.79
N LEU A 195 17.52 -12.78 -0.12
CA LEU A 195 16.38 -13.22 0.69
C LEU A 195 16.61 -12.84 2.15
N ILE A 196 15.74 -11.98 2.69
CA ILE A 196 15.80 -11.49 4.07
C ILE A 196 14.73 -12.20 4.90
N LYS A 197 15.18 -12.85 5.97
CA LYS A 197 14.37 -13.58 6.94
C LYS A 197 14.11 -12.69 8.14
N LEU A 198 12.86 -12.32 8.36
CA LEU A 198 12.47 -11.46 9.48
C LEU A 198 12.60 -12.18 10.81
N ALA A 199 13.12 -11.47 11.81
CA ALA A 199 13.06 -11.92 13.19
C ALA A 199 11.60 -12.00 13.65
N LYS A 200 11.25 -13.08 14.35
CA LYS A 200 9.92 -13.31 14.89
C LYS A 200 9.64 -12.42 16.09
N GLN A 201 8.44 -11.88 16.18
CA GLN A 201 7.89 -11.25 17.38
C GLN A 201 6.94 -12.25 18.04
N ASP A 202 7.11 -12.52 19.33
CA ASP A 202 6.29 -13.47 20.11
C ASP A 202 6.16 -14.86 19.45
N GLY A 203 7.27 -15.35 18.88
CA GLY A 203 7.35 -16.60 18.12
C GLY A 203 6.67 -16.58 16.73
N ARG A 204 6.03 -15.48 16.35
CA ARG A 204 5.20 -15.29 15.15
C ARG A 204 5.90 -14.42 14.10
N CYS A 205 5.54 -14.65 12.84
CA CYS A 205 5.93 -13.78 11.72
C CYS A 205 4.86 -12.71 11.46
N VAL A 206 5.07 -11.86 10.46
CA VAL A 206 4.24 -10.70 10.12
C VAL A 206 2.75 -11.06 10.00
N ARG A 207 1.91 -10.46 10.86
CA ARG A 207 0.45 -10.47 10.75
C ARG A 207 0.02 -9.61 9.56
N ARG A 208 -0.79 -10.17 8.65
CA ARG A 208 -1.39 -9.42 7.53
C ARG A 208 -2.34 -8.34 8.06
N THR A 209 -2.31 -7.15 7.43
CA THR A 209 -3.21 -6.02 7.71
C THR A 209 -3.76 -5.45 6.39
N PRO A 210 -4.52 -4.33 6.38
CA PRO A 210 -4.77 -3.57 5.15
C PRO A 210 -3.50 -3.01 4.48
N PHE A 211 -2.48 -2.72 5.28
CA PHE A 211 -1.25 -2.01 4.88
C PHE A 211 -0.04 -2.93 4.71
N ILE A 212 -0.13 -4.18 5.21
CA ILE A 212 0.96 -5.16 5.20
C ILE A 212 0.43 -6.49 4.63
N ARG A 213 0.79 -6.82 3.39
CA ARG A 213 0.37 -8.03 2.66
C ARG A 213 1.46 -8.44 1.65
N PRO A 214 1.81 -9.73 1.53
CA PRO A 214 2.83 -10.15 0.57
C PRO A 214 2.35 -10.00 -0.88
N ILE A 215 3.28 -9.73 -1.80
CA ILE A 215 3.06 -9.89 -3.25
C ILE A 215 3.11 -11.39 -3.60
N CYS A 216 2.59 -11.78 -4.76
CA CYS A 216 2.84 -13.12 -5.30
C CYS A 216 4.17 -13.13 -6.06
N LEU A 217 4.91 -14.24 -5.98
CA LEU A 217 6.01 -14.51 -6.91
C LEU A 217 5.45 -15.11 -8.22
N PRO A 218 6.11 -14.89 -9.37
CA PRO A 218 5.77 -15.56 -10.62
C PRO A 218 6.18 -17.04 -10.58
N ASP A 219 5.46 -17.88 -11.32
CA ASP A 219 5.87 -19.27 -11.57
C ASP A 219 7.07 -19.33 -12.54
N LYS A 220 7.87 -20.40 -12.49
CA LYS A 220 9.09 -20.54 -13.31
C LYS A 220 8.83 -20.46 -14.83
N SER A 221 7.62 -20.81 -15.28
CA SER A 221 7.17 -20.76 -16.67
C SER A 221 6.36 -19.50 -17.01
N MET A 222 6.24 -18.54 -16.11
CA MET A 222 5.47 -17.31 -16.33
C MET A 222 6.28 -16.30 -17.16
N ALA A 223 6.00 -16.24 -18.45
CA ALA A 223 6.47 -15.18 -19.33
C ALA A 223 5.56 -13.94 -19.22
N PHE A 224 6.15 -12.75 -19.27
CA PHE A 224 5.43 -11.48 -19.41
C PHE A 224 5.62 -10.99 -20.86
N PRO A 225 4.56 -10.85 -21.66
CA PRO A 225 4.68 -10.35 -23.03
C PRO A 225 5.24 -8.92 -23.08
N ASP A 226 5.88 -8.57 -24.19
CA ASP A 226 6.34 -7.21 -24.45
C ASP A 226 5.20 -6.18 -24.30
N ASN A 227 5.54 -4.99 -23.82
CA ASN A 227 4.59 -3.92 -23.47
C ASN A 227 3.65 -4.23 -22.27
N SER A 228 3.91 -5.29 -21.49
CA SER A 228 3.22 -5.53 -20.21
C SER A 228 3.31 -4.33 -19.25
N CYS A 229 2.17 -3.78 -18.84
CA CYS A 229 2.12 -2.62 -17.95
C CYS A 229 2.49 -2.96 -16.50
N CYS A 230 3.75 -2.73 -16.13
CA CYS A 230 4.25 -2.84 -14.76
C CYS A 230 4.03 -1.56 -13.93
N THR A 231 4.27 -1.62 -12.62
CA THR A 231 4.25 -0.45 -11.73
C THR A 231 5.39 -0.53 -10.72
N ILE A 232 6.24 0.50 -10.69
CA ILE A 232 7.31 0.67 -9.70
C ILE A 232 6.78 1.52 -8.53
N SER A 233 7.24 1.23 -7.32
CA SER A 233 6.91 2.01 -6.11
C SER A 233 8.09 2.01 -5.16
N GLY A 234 8.39 3.17 -4.57
CA GLY A 234 9.49 3.38 -3.63
C GLY A 234 9.40 4.77 -3.01
N TRP A 235 10.38 5.13 -2.19
CA TRP A 235 10.46 6.45 -1.53
C TRP A 235 11.29 7.48 -2.31
N GLY A 236 12.18 7.01 -3.19
CA GLY A 236 13.08 7.84 -3.99
C GLY A 236 14.13 8.60 -3.19
N HIS A 237 14.97 9.34 -3.91
CA HIS A 237 15.54 10.59 -3.42
C HIS A 237 14.81 11.70 -4.18
N MET A 238 14.36 12.76 -3.49
CA MET A 238 13.67 13.89 -4.13
C MET A 238 14.63 14.99 -4.61
N HIS A 239 15.93 14.79 -4.36
CA HIS A 239 17.01 15.65 -4.79
C HIS A 239 18.16 14.75 -5.27
N GLU A 240 18.67 15.03 -6.46
CA GLU A 240 20.09 14.87 -6.79
C GLU A 240 20.77 16.24 -6.55
#